data_AF-A0A7V6B763-F1
#
_entry.id   AF-A0A7V6B763-F1
#
_cell.length_a   1.000
_cell.length_b   1.000
_cell.length_c   1.000
_cell.angle_alpha   90.00
_cell.angle_beta   90.00
_cell.angle_gamma   90.00
#
_symmetry.space_group_name_H-M   'P 1'
#
loop_
_entity.id
_entity.type
_entity.pdbx_description
1 polymer ?
#
loop_
_entity_poly.entity_id
_entity_poly.type
_entity_poly.pdbx_seq_one_letter_code
_entity_poly.pdbx_strand_id
1 'polypeptide(L)'
;MARGHGLGIIIAVSVAVAGAGERTAVAGHDLVRTFEFVGFSVDASRFLLLVNDEQTGYFFSLRSFDNGKQVKSQYVENPQDIEKTKKEIMAKYNIVPSHVSSLKSPDGRFSLVGVQEGRRFKVLVLQGKKTAVLKTIDCEQGSTGVAQASLKNAHWTKDGRKVVLIVHKVLRDENGIDADEALPVLFLPSSLRFE
;
A
#
# COMPACT_ATOMS: atom_id res chain seq x y z
N MET A 1 -30.25 68.06 -59.23
CA MET A 1 -30.33 68.91 -58.02
C MET A 1 -29.82 68.13 -56.84
N ALA A 2 -28.95 68.76 -56.06
CA ALA A 2 -28.13 68.17 -55.00
C ALA A 2 -28.88 67.90 -53.69
N ARG A 3 -28.31 66.98 -52.88
CA ARG A 3 -28.29 66.82 -51.40
C ARG A 3 -28.27 65.30 -51.11
N GLY A 4 -27.28 64.67 -50.47
CA GLY A 4 -26.23 65.14 -49.57
C GLY A 4 -26.73 65.12 -48.12
N HIS A 5 -26.65 63.96 -47.44
CA HIS A 5 -26.66 63.65 -45.99
C HIS A 5 -26.57 62.10 -45.91
N GLY A 6 -25.79 61.39 -45.10
CA GLY A 6 -24.96 61.69 -43.94
C GLY A 6 -24.99 60.45 -43.03
N LEU A 7 -23.80 60.01 -42.57
CA LEU A 7 -23.49 59.18 -41.39
C LEU A 7 -24.08 57.76 -41.22
N GLY A 8 -23.21 56.87 -40.74
CA GLY A 8 -23.63 55.76 -39.87
C GLY A 8 -22.80 54.48 -39.99
N ILE A 9 -21.53 54.52 -39.60
CA ILE A 9 -20.71 53.32 -39.36
C ILE A 9 -21.22 52.63 -38.08
N ILE A 10 -21.51 51.33 -38.15
CA ILE A 10 -21.38 50.44 -36.98
C ILE A 10 -20.59 49.21 -37.43
N ILE A 11 -19.34 49.13 -36.97
CA ILE A 11 -18.46 47.97 -37.07
C ILE A 11 -18.88 47.03 -35.93
N ALA A 12 -19.47 45.89 -36.27
CA ALA A 12 -19.65 44.80 -35.31
C ALA A 12 -18.36 43.99 -35.24
N VAL A 13 -17.50 44.32 -34.28
CA VAL A 13 -16.34 43.50 -33.91
C VAL A 13 -16.87 42.23 -33.23
N SER A 14 -16.77 41.09 -33.91
CA SER A 14 -17.01 39.79 -33.31
C SER A 14 -15.78 39.40 -32.49
N VAL A 15 -15.87 39.53 -31.17
CA VAL A 15 -14.85 38.99 -30.25
C VAL A 15 -15.03 37.47 -30.22
N ALA A 16 -14.12 36.77 -30.89
CA ALA A 16 -14.05 35.31 -30.83
C ALA A 16 -13.59 34.88 -29.43
N VAL A 17 -14.42 34.04 -28.82
CA VAL A 17 -14.23 33.40 -27.52
C VAL A 17 -13.00 32.48 -27.59
N ALA A 18 -11.91 32.87 -26.94
CA ALA A 18 -10.79 31.99 -26.61
C ALA A 18 -10.74 31.85 -25.09
N GLY A 19 -11.77 31.22 -24.52
CA GLY A 19 -11.69 30.65 -23.19
C GLY A 19 -10.81 29.40 -23.26
N ALA A 20 -9.49 29.60 -23.34
CA ALA A 20 -8.54 28.56 -23.02
C ALA A 20 -8.68 28.27 -21.53
N GLY A 21 -9.60 27.36 -21.19
CA GLY A 21 -9.58 26.71 -19.90
C GLY A 21 -8.25 25.98 -19.80
N GLU A 22 -7.27 26.61 -19.16
CA GLU A 22 -6.14 25.92 -18.57
C GLU A 22 -6.75 24.87 -17.62
N ARG A 23 -6.94 23.66 -18.13
CA ARG A 23 -7.02 22.48 -17.27
C ARG A 23 -5.67 22.39 -16.61
N THR A 24 -5.52 23.06 -15.48
CA THR A 24 -4.46 22.81 -14.52
C THR A 24 -4.56 21.32 -14.24
N ALA A 25 -3.64 20.55 -14.82
CA ALA A 25 -3.43 19.18 -14.40
C ALA A 25 -3.03 19.27 -12.94
N VAL A 26 -3.98 19.02 -12.04
CA VAL A 26 -3.68 18.83 -10.64
C VAL A 26 -2.79 17.60 -10.60
N ALA A 27 -1.50 17.82 -10.34
CA ALA A 27 -0.58 16.73 -10.08
C ALA A 27 -1.12 16.03 -8.83
N GLY A 28 -1.74 14.86 -9.03
CA GLY A 28 -2.09 13.98 -7.92
C GLY A 28 -0.82 13.69 -7.15
N HIS A 29 -0.80 14.04 -5.87
CA HIS A 29 0.29 13.64 -4.99
C HIS A 29 0.11 12.14 -4.73
N ASP A 30 0.86 11.32 -5.45
CA ASP A 30 0.95 9.89 -5.15
C ASP A 30 1.55 9.77 -3.74
N LEU A 31 0.75 9.36 -2.76
CA LEU A 31 1.25 9.10 -1.41
C LEU A 31 2.10 7.84 -1.44
N VAL A 32 3.43 7.98 -1.56
CA VAL A 32 4.35 6.84 -1.59
C VAL A 32 4.70 6.41 -0.16
N ARG A 33 4.30 5.19 0.20
CA ARG A 33 4.65 4.56 1.48
C ARG A 33 5.09 3.12 1.27
N THR A 34 6.34 2.80 1.62
CA THR A 34 6.89 1.45 1.45
C THR A 34 7.33 0.85 2.78
N PHE A 35 7.20 -0.48 2.91
CA PHE A 35 7.55 -1.23 4.10
C PHE A 35 8.68 -2.23 3.84
N GLU A 36 9.67 -2.24 4.73
CA GLU A 36 10.61 -3.34 4.92
C GLU A 36 10.26 -4.06 6.22
N PHE A 37 10.02 -5.37 6.15
CA PHE A 37 9.79 -6.18 7.33
C PHE A 37 11.10 -6.47 8.06
N VAL A 38 11.20 -6.08 9.32
CA VAL A 38 12.42 -6.29 10.11
C VAL A 38 12.38 -7.63 10.84
N GLY A 39 11.29 -7.93 11.53
CA GLY A 39 11.21 -9.13 12.35
C GLY A 39 9.98 -9.23 13.24
N PHE A 40 9.87 -10.35 13.94
CA PHE A 40 8.85 -10.60 14.96
C PHE A 40 9.46 -10.42 16.35
N SER A 41 8.65 -10.05 17.35
CA SER A 41 9.05 -10.28 18.73
C SER A 41 9.24 -11.80 18.99
N VAL A 42 10.04 -12.17 19.99
CA VAL A 42 10.30 -13.59 20.34
C VAL A 42 9.02 -14.41 20.51
N ASP A 43 7.98 -13.83 21.10
CA ASP A 43 6.66 -14.44 21.31
C ASP A 43 5.70 -14.30 20.11
N ALA A 44 6.15 -13.63 19.04
CA ALA A 44 5.37 -13.25 17.87
C ALA A 44 4.05 -12.51 18.19
N SER A 45 3.95 -11.83 19.33
CA SER A 45 2.79 -10.96 19.64
C SER A 45 2.88 -9.61 18.92
N ARG A 46 4.08 -9.25 18.44
CA ARG A 46 4.35 -8.00 17.72
C ARG A 46 5.26 -8.27 16.53
N PHE A 47 5.28 -7.31 15.61
CA PHE A 47 6.21 -7.27 14.49
C PHE A 47 6.70 -5.86 14.24
N LEU A 48 7.88 -5.75 13.66
CA LEU A 48 8.56 -4.50 13.41
C LEU A 48 8.71 -4.28 11.90
N LEU A 49 8.35 -3.08 11.46
CA LEU A 49 8.58 -2.61 10.09
C LEU A 49 9.52 -1.41 10.12
N LEU A 50 10.40 -1.31 9.12
CA LEU A 50 10.95 -0.03 8.70
C LEU A 50 10.01 0.52 7.63
N VAL A 51 9.53 1.75 7.85
CA VAL A 51 8.64 2.46 6.95
C VAL A 51 9.43 3.59 6.31
N ASN A 52 9.34 3.69 4.99
CA ASN A 52 9.74 4.87 4.24
C ASN A 52 8.47 5.53 3.70
N ASP A 53 8.15 6.69 4.21
CA ASP A 53 6.96 7.46 3.88
C ASP A 53 7.42 8.82 3.34
N GLU A 54 6.94 9.19 2.15
CA GLU A 54 7.42 10.38 1.46
C GLU A 54 7.22 11.68 2.25
N GLN A 55 6.17 11.74 3.09
CA GLN A 55 5.86 12.94 3.88
C GLN A 55 6.62 13.01 5.19
N THR A 56 6.88 11.85 5.81
CA THR A 56 7.41 11.78 7.18
C THR A 56 8.82 11.20 7.28
N GLY A 57 9.38 10.74 6.17
CA GLY A 57 10.70 10.12 6.09
C GLY A 57 10.72 8.68 6.62
N TYR A 58 11.86 8.30 7.18
CA TYR A 58 12.09 6.95 7.69
C TYR A 58 11.68 6.83 9.16
N PHE A 59 10.93 5.76 9.48
CA PHE A 59 10.65 5.41 10.87
C PHE A 59 10.41 3.93 11.06
N PHE A 60 10.71 3.44 12.26
CA PHE A 60 10.35 2.09 12.67
C PHE A 60 8.95 2.07 13.27
N SER A 61 8.09 1.18 12.77
CA SER A 61 6.72 0.96 13.25
C SER A 61 6.63 -0.41 13.94
N LEU A 62 6.50 -0.40 15.26
CA LEU A 62 6.19 -1.60 16.05
C LEU A 62 4.68 -1.79 16.09
N ARG A 63 4.19 -2.91 15.59
CA ARG A 63 2.76 -3.21 15.45
C ARG A 63 2.36 -4.44 16.25
N SER A 64 1.13 -4.44 16.74
CA SER A 64 0.51 -5.62 17.37
C SER A 64 0.11 -6.61 16.29
N PHE A 65 0.40 -7.89 16.52
CA PHE A 65 -0.03 -8.95 15.59
C PHE A 65 -1.54 -9.14 15.64
N ASP A 66 -2.16 -9.07 16.83
CA ASP A 66 -3.56 -9.44 17.01
C ASP A 66 -4.53 -8.53 16.26
N ASN A 67 -4.18 -7.25 16.09
CA ASN A 67 -5.06 -6.26 15.46
C ASN A 67 -4.37 -5.41 14.38
N GLY A 68 -3.08 -5.64 14.09
CA GLY A 68 -2.31 -4.89 13.09
C GLY A 68 -2.04 -3.43 13.43
N LYS A 69 -2.51 -2.93 14.58
CA LYS A 69 -2.36 -1.52 14.95
C LYS A 69 -0.94 -1.21 15.40
N GLN A 70 -0.49 0.01 15.09
CA GLN A 70 0.77 0.53 15.58
C GLN A 70 0.70 0.72 17.10
N VAL A 71 1.68 0.11 17.79
CA VAL A 71 1.89 0.23 19.23
C VAL A 71 2.88 1.37 19.52
N LYS A 72 3.93 1.49 18.69
CA LYS A 72 4.96 2.52 18.84
C LYS A 72 5.58 2.86 17.48
N SER A 73 6.00 4.11 17.33
CA SER A 73 6.89 4.55 16.26
C SER A 73 8.18 5.13 16.82
N GLN A 74 9.26 5.03 16.03
CA GLN A 74 10.53 5.71 16.28
C GLN A 74 11.07 6.24 14.95
N TYR A 75 11.08 7.57 14.81
CA TYR A 75 11.56 8.26 13.62
C TYR A 75 13.08 8.23 13.56
N VAL A 76 13.61 8.26 12.33
CA VAL A 76 15.03 8.33 12.04
C VAL A 76 15.30 9.65 11.32
N GLU A 77 15.95 10.59 12.00
CA GLU A 77 16.22 11.93 11.46
C GLU A 77 17.26 11.89 10.33
N ASN A 78 18.31 11.08 10.48
CA ASN A 78 19.35 10.89 9.47
C ASN A 78 19.32 9.44 8.94
N PRO A 79 19.11 9.21 7.62
CA PRO A 79 19.10 7.86 7.04
C PRO A 79 20.35 7.01 7.36
N GLN A 80 21.49 7.62 7.65
CA GLN A 80 22.71 6.89 8.07
C GLN A 80 22.56 6.18 9.42
N ASP A 81 21.63 6.64 10.28
CA ASP A 81 21.36 6.07 11.60
C ASP A 81 20.32 4.94 11.57
N ILE A 82 19.78 4.57 10.39
CA ILE A 82 18.77 3.52 10.25
C ILE A 82 19.26 2.21 10.90
N GLU A 83 20.45 1.74 10.57
CA GLU A 83 20.98 0.47 11.08
C GLU A 83 21.29 0.48 12.58
N LYS A 84 21.74 1.63 13.10
CA LYS A 84 21.94 1.82 14.54
C LYS A 84 20.59 1.76 15.27
N THR A 85 19.63 2.54 14.80
CA THR A 85 18.28 2.61 15.37
C THR A 85 17.57 1.26 15.28
N LYS A 86 17.73 0.53 14.17
CA LYS A 86 17.25 -0.84 13.97
C LYS A 86 17.75 -1.77 15.07
N LYS A 87 19.06 -1.78 15.33
CA LYS A 87 19.64 -2.63 16.39
C LYS A 87 19.12 -2.27 17.78
N GLU A 88 19.02 -0.98 18.10
CA GLU A 88 18.52 -0.50 19.38
C GLU A 88 17.04 -0.90 19.61
N ILE A 89 16.18 -0.67 18.62
CA ILE A 89 14.76 -1.00 18.73
C ILE A 89 14.53 -2.51 18.76
N MET A 90 15.32 -3.27 17.99
CA MET A 90 15.26 -4.73 18.00
C MET A 90 15.65 -5.28 19.38
N ALA A 91 16.72 -4.79 19.98
CA ALA A 91 17.12 -5.19 21.33
C ALA A 91 16.06 -4.82 22.37
N LYS A 92 15.54 -3.58 22.32
CA LYS A 92 14.54 -3.07 23.27
C LYS A 92 13.24 -3.87 23.29
N TYR A 93 12.77 -4.35 22.13
CA TYR A 93 11.51 -5.06 22.00
C TYR A 93 11.68 -6.57 21.73
N ASN A 94 12.88 -7.11 21.92
CA ASN A 94 13.21 -8.51 21.68
C ASN A 94 12.75 -8.98 20.27
N ILE A 95 13.05 -8.17 19.25
CA ILE A 95 12.75 -8.50 17.86
C ILE A 95 13.83 -9.44 17.33
N VAL A 96 13.40 -10.57 16.79
CA VAL A 96 14.25 -11.52 16.06
C VAL A 96 14.08 -11.24 14.55
N PRO A 97 15.18 -11.08 13.79
CA PRO A 97 15.11 -10.91 12.34
C PRO A 97 14.25 -12.00 11.68
N SER A 98 13.46 -11.61 10.69
CA SER A 98 12.68 -12.59 9.93
C SER A 98 13.59 -13.51 9.12
N HIS A 99 13.63 -14.80 9.46
CA HIS A 99 14.41 -15.79 8.72
C HIS A 99 13.66 -16.38 7.51
N VAL A 100 12.34 -16.15 7.40
CA VAL A 100 11.51 -16.71 6.31
C VAL A 100 10.67 -15.60 5.66
N SER A 101 11.30 -14.88 4.73
CA SER A 101 10.60 -14.05 3.74
C SER A 101 10.33 -14.91 2.51
N SER A 102 9.11 -15.41 2.37
CA SER A 102 8.73 -16.26 1.26
C SER A 102 7.23 -16.32 1.10
N LEU A 103 6.77 -16.37 -0.15
CA LEU A 103 5.38 -16.74 -0.46
C LEU A 103 5.10 -18.21 -0.16
N LYS A 104 6.10 -19.04 0.17
CA LYS A 104 5.92 -20.41 0.65
C LYS A 104 5.96 -20.47 2.18
N SER A 105 5.12 -21.33 2.75
CA SER A 105 5.17 -21.65 4.19
C SER A 105 6.53 -22.24 4.58
N PRO A 106 6.95 -22.13 5.86
CA PRO A 106 8.25 -22.65 6.30
C PRO A 106 8.45 -24.15 6.05
N ASP A 107 7.38 -24.94 6.07
CA ASP A 107 7.40 -26.38 5.78
C ASP A 107 7.27 -26.72 4.29
N GLY A 108 7.17 -25.71 3.42
CA GLY A 108 7.03 -25.84 1.98
C GLY A 108 5.69 -26.40 1.47
N ARG A 109 4.73 -26.73 2.35
CA ARG A 109 3.47 -27.38 1.95
C ARG A 109 2.44 -26.42 1.34
N PHE A 110 2.52 -25.13 1.67
CA PHE A 110 1.59 -24.12 1.24
C PHE A 110 2.30 -23.00 0.48
N SER A 111 1.64 -22.44 -0.53
CA SER A 111 2.11 -21.25 -1.25
C SER A 111 1.02 -20.20 -1.28
N LEU A 112 1.40 -18.93 -1.17
CA LEU A 112 0.50 -17.78 -1.21
C LEU A 112 0.54 -17.12 -2.58
N VAL A 113 -0.64 -16.76 -3.09
CA VAL A 113 -0.78 -16.01 -4.35
C VAL A 113 -1.81 -14.91 -4.16
N GLY A 114 -1.54 -13.73 -4.70
CA GLY A 114 -2.49 -12.63 -4.77
C GLY A 114 -3.28 -12.63 -6.07
N VAL A 115 -4.60 -12.45 -6.00
CA VAL A 115 -5.49 -12.38 -7.17
C VAL A 115 -6.42 -11.18 -7.02
N GLN A 116 -6.43 -10.29 -8.02
CA GLN A 116 -7.37 -9.18 -8.10
C GLN A 116 -8.65 -9.62 -8.81
N GLU A 117 -9.81 -9.41 -8.19
CA GLU A 117 -11.14 -9.66 -8.74
C GLU A 117 -12.04 -8.43 -8.55
N GLY A 118 -12.05 -7.54 -9.55
CA GLY A 118 -12.80 -6.29 -9.47
C GLY A 118 -12.36 -5.45 -8.28
N ARG A 119 -13.26 -5.24 -7.31
CA ARG A 119 -13.03 -4.47 -6.07
C ARG A 119 -12.40 -5.26 -4.92
N ARG A 120 -12.05 -6.53 -5.13
CA ARG A 120 -11.51 -7.38 -4.09
C ARG A 120 -10.16 -7.92 -4.50
N PHE A 121 -9.19 -7.79 -3.62
CA PHE A 121 -7.94 -8.50 -3.71
C PHE A 121 -7.98 -9.69 -2.75
N LYS A 122 -7.79 -10.89 -3.29
CA LYS A 122 -7.76 -12.13 -2.51
C LYS A 122 -6.34 -12.63 -2.39
N VAL A 123 -5.94 -12.99 -1.18
CA VAL A 123 -4.75 -13.81 -0.94
C VAL A 123 -5.22 -15.26 -0.83
N LEU A 124 -4.80 -16.07 -1.79
CA LEU A 124 -5.11 -17.49 -1.88
C LEU A 124 -3.98 -18.32 -1.28
N VAL A 125 -4.33 -19.48 -0.75
CA VAL A 125 -3.42 -20.53 -0.29
C VAL A 125 -3.54 -21.71 -1.23
N LEU A 126 -2.41 -22.10 -1.81
CA LEU A 126 -2.28 -23.26 -2.68
C LEU A 126 -1.71 -24.43 -1.88
N GLN A 127 -2.32 -25.61 -2.03
CA GLN A 127 -1.82 -26.88 -1.51
C GLN A 127 -1.89 -27.93 -2.63
N GLY A 128 -0.79 -28.15 -3.34
CA GLY A 128 -0.79 -28.96 -4.56
C GLY A 128 -1.71 -28.35 -5.62
N LYS A 129 -2.78 -29.05 -6.00
CA LYS A 129 -3.79 -28.57 -6.95
C LYS A 129 -4.97 -27.85 -6.30
N LYS A 130 -5.07 -27.90 -4.97
CA LYS A 130 -6.20 -27.34 -4.23
C LYS A 130 -5.94 -25.88 -3.87
N THR A 131 -7.01 -25.09 -3.79
CA THR A 131 -6.91 -23.68 -3.44
C THR A 131 -7.92 -23.30 -2.37
N ALA A 132 -7.56 -22.36 -1.50
CA ALA A 132 -8.45 -21.78 -0.50
C ALA A 132 -8.20 -20.27 -0.37
N VAL A 133 -9.22 -19.50 0.03
CA VAL A 133 -9.05 -18.08 0.33
C VAL A 133 -8.54 -17.90 1.76
N LEU A 134 -7.39 -17.25 1.94
CA LEU A 134 -6.84 -16.90 3.26
C LEU A 134 -7.38 -15.56 3.75
N LYS A 135 -7.36 -14.55 2.87
CA LYS A 135 -7.75 -13.19 3.19
C LYS A 135 -8.37 -12.53 1.97
N THR A 136 -9.43 -11.77 2.20
CA THR A 136 -10.00 -10.85 1.22
C THR A 136 -9.76 -9.44 1.73
N ILE A 137 -9.31 -8.57 0.84
CA ILE A 137 -9.05 -7.15 1.09
C ILE A 137 -9.91 -6.37 0.10
N ASP A 138 -10.72 -5.45 0.60
CA ASP A 138 -11.46 -4.53 -0.25
C ASP A 138 -10.50 -3.45 -0.77
N CYS A 139 -10.59 -3.20 -2.07
CA CYS A 139 -9.84 -2.16 -2.76
C CYS A 139 -10.70 -0.90 -2.89
N GLU A 140 -10.09 0.22 -2.58
CA GLU A 140 -10.68 1.55 -2.66
C GLU A 140 -11.11 1.86 -4.10
N GLN A 141 -12.23 2.57 -4.25
CA GLN A 141 -12.70 3.02 -5.55
C GLN A 141 -12.52 4.53 -5.64
N GLY A 142 -11.66 4.95 -6.56
CA GLY A 142 -11.39 6.32 -6.92
C GLY A 142 -12.15 6.77 -8.16
N SER A 143 -11.88 7.99 -8.60
CA SER A 143 -12.51 8.56 -9.80
C SER A 143 -12.03 7.91 -11.10
N THR A 144 -10.80 7.38 -11.10
CA THR A 144 -10.18 6.73 -12.26
C THR A 144 -10.37 5.21 -12.30
N GLY A 145 -10.92 4.61 -11.24
CA GLY A 145 -11.16 3.18 -11.15
C GLY A 145 -10.97 2.61 -9.76
N VAL A 146 -10.60 1.33 -9.70
CA VAL A 146 -10.37 0.60 -8.45
C VAL A 146 -8.87 0.49 -8.21
N ALA A 147 -8.46 0.67 -6.95
CA ALA A 147 -7.07 0.47 -6.53
C ALA A 147 -6.59 -0.94 -6.93
N GLN A 148 -5.48 -1.00 -7.66
CA GLN A 148 -4.83 -2.25 -8.01
C GLN A 148 -4.00 -2.72 -6.83
N ALA A 149 -4.19 -3.97 -6.40
CA ALA A 149 -3.41 -4.54 -5.31
C ALA A 149 -2.55 -5.72 -5.79
N SER A 150 -1.39 -5.89 -5.16
CA SER A 150 -0.49 -7.02 -5.40
C SER A 150 0.12 -7.51 -4.08
N LEU A 151 0.34 -8.82 -3.98
CA LEU A 151 1.01 -9.41 -2.82
C LEU A 151 2.52 -9.30 -3.04
N LYS A 152 3.16 -8.38 -2.31
CA LYS A 152 4.58 -8.09 -2.45
C LYS A 152 5.43 -9.16 -1.77
N ASN A 153 5.16 -9.44 -0.50
CA ASN A 153 5.90 -10.39 0.32
C ASN A 153 5.02 -11.02 1.40
N ALA A 154 5.51 -12.11 1.98
CA ALA A 154 4.95 -12.73 3.17
C ALA A 154 6.08 -13.13 4.14
N HIS A 155 5.88 -12.82 5.43
CA HIS A 155 6.86 -13.08 6.49
C HIS A 155 6.24 -14.02 7.51
N TRP A 156 6.83 -15.20 7.64
CA TRP A 156 6.28 -16.27 8.48
C TRP A 156 7.02 -16.34 9.81
N THR A 157 6.29 -16.67 10.88
CA THR A 157 6.92 -17.25 12.06
C THR A 157 7.49 -18.62 11.73
N LYS A 158 8.53 -19.04 12.48
CA LYS A 158 9.22 -20.31 12.24
C LYS A 158 8.29 -21.54 12.31
N ASP A 159 7.26 -21.48 13.15
CA ASP A 159 6.27 -22.54 13.30
C ASP A 159 5.18 -22.54 12.21
N GLY A 160 5.19 -21.55 11.30
CA GLY A 160 4.23 -21.40 10.21
C GLY A 160 2.83 -21.00 10.64
N ARG A 161 2.58 -20.67 11.91
CA ARG A 161 1.23 -20.38 12.42
C ARG A 161 0.82 -18.92 12.27
N LYS A 162 1.77 -18.01 12.11
CA LYS A 162 1.53 -16.59 11.95
C LYS A 162 2.25 -16.10 10.70
N VAL A 163 1.58 -15.25 9.94
CA VAL A 163 2.14 -14.61 8.75
C VAL A 163 1.79 -13.14 8.73
N VAL A 164 2.73 -12.29 8.35
CA VAL A 164 2.48 -10.89 7.99
C VAL A 164 2.59 -10.79 6.47
N LEU A 165 1.48 -10.42 5.84
CA LEU A 165 1.40 -10.18 4.41
C LEU A 165 1.70 -8.72 4.15
N ILE A 166 2.58 -8.42 3.19
CA ILE A 166 2.80 -7.07 2.68
C ILE A 166 2.10 -6.98 1.33
N VAL A 167 1.04 -6.18 1.26
CA VAL A 167 0.24 -5.95 0.06
C VAL A 167 0.49 -4.54 -0.41
N HIS A 168 0.85 -4.38 -1.67
CA HIS A 168 1.07 -3.08 -2.29
C HIS A 168 -0.19 -2.65 -3.04
N LYS A 169 -0.68 -1.44 -2.80
CA LYS A 169 -1.86 -0.85 -3.43
C LYS A 169 -1.50 0.38 -4.24
N VAL A 170 -2.02 0.46 -5.46
CA VAL A 170 -1.87 1.59 -6.37
C VAL A 170 -3.22 2.08 -6.87
N LEU A 171 -3.54 3.35 -6.66
CA LEU A 171 -4.68 4.07 -7.25
C LEU A 171 -4.15 5.38 -7.82
N ARG A 172 -4.29 5.60 -9.13
CA ARG A 172 -3.79 6.80 -9.80
C ARG A 172 -4.94 7.78 -10.04
N ASP A 173 -5.26 8.59 -9.04
CA ASP A 173 -6.21 9.71 -9.16
C ASP A 173 -5.74 10.92 -8.34
N GLU A 174 -6.59 11.95 -8.19
CA GLU A 174 -6.28 13.16 -7.43
C GLU A 174 -5.95 12.88 -5.95
N ASN A 175 -6.45 11.78 -5.40
CA ASN A 175 -6.15 11.29 -4.04
C ASN A 175 -5.32 10.01 -4.10
N GLY A 176 -4.36 9.96 -5.03
CA GLY A 176 -3.62 8.77 -5.38
C GLY A 176 -3.04 8.01 -4.19
N ILE A 177 -3.06 6.69 -4.30
CA ILE A 177 -2.51 5.76 -3.32
C ILE A 177 -1.34 5.05 -4.00
N ASP A 178 -0.16 5.06 -3.39
CA ASP A 178 0.97 4.21 -3.77
C ASP A 178 1.62 3.66 -2.49
N ALA A 179 0.95 2.69 -1.86
CA ALA A 179 1.26 2.33 -0.48
C ALA A 179 1.27 0.83 -0.22
N ASP A 180 2.26 0.40 0.57
CA ASP A 180 2.28 -0.88 1.22
C ASP A 180 1.33 -0.89 2.43
N GLU A 181 0.62 -2.01 2.60
CA GLU A 181 -0.23 -2.36 3.73
C GLU A 181 0.28 -3.66 4.36
N ALA A 182 0.43 -3.68 5.68
CA ALA A 182 0.88 -4.86 6.42
C ALA A 182 -0.30 -5.51 7.15
N LEU A 183 -0.57 -6.77 6.81
CA LEU A 183 -1.73 -7.53 7.28
C LEU A 183 -1.27 -8.77 8.08
N PRO A 184 -1.34 -8.74 9.42
CA PRO A 184 -1.09 -9.93 10.22
C PRO A 184 -2.26 -10.91 10.09
N VAL A 185 -1.94 -12.19 9.93
CA VAL A 185 -2.90 -13.27 9.76
C VAL A 185 -2.48 -14.50 10.56
N LEU A 186 -3.36 -14.96 11.44
CA LEU A 186 -3.22 -16.28 12.05
C LEU A 186 -3.54 -17.35 10.99
N PHE A 187 -2.55 -18.18 10.66
CA PHE A 187 -2.64 -19.21 9.64
C PHE A 187 -2.98 -20.56 10.26
N LEU A 188 -4.21 -21.01 10.06
CA LEU A 188 -4.72 -22.31 10.50
C LEU A 188 -5.23 -23.08 9.28
N PRO A 189 -4.41 -23.97 8.67
CA PRO A 189 -4.83 -24.72 7.49
C PRO A 189 -6.16 -25.45 7.65
N SER A 190 -6.44 -25.97 8.85
CA SER A 190 -7.67 -26.68 9.18
C SER A 190 -8.93 -25.82 9.14
N SER A 191 -8.81 -24.50 9.23
CA SER A 191 -9.96 -23.58 9.10
C SER A 191 -10.22 -23.13 7.66
N LEU A 192 -9.34 -23.49 6.72
CA LEU A 192 -9.47 -23.12 5.31
C LEU A 192 -10.33 -24.14 4.58
N ARG A 193 -11.19 -23.65 3.69
CA ARG A 193 -11.99 -24.48 2.78
C ARG A 193 -11.23 -24.62 1.47
N PHE A 194 -10.59 -25.77 1.28
CA PHE A 194 -9.89 -26.10 0.06
C PHE A 194 -10.83 -26.74 -0.95
N GLU A 195 -10.81 -26.20 -2.17
CA GLU A 195 -11.52 -26.69 -3.35
C GLU A 195 -10.54 -27.27 -4.37
#